data_AF-A0A920MBJ6-F1
#
_entry.id   AF-A0A920MBJ6-F1
#
_cell.length_a   1.000
_cell.length_b   1.000
_cell.length_c   1.000
_cell.angle_alpha   90.00
_cell.angle_beta   90.00
_cell.angle_gamma   90.00
#
_symmetry.space_group_name_H-M   'P 1'
#
loop_
_entity.id
_entity.type
_entity.pdbx_description
1 polymer ?
#
loop_
_entity_poly.entity_id
_entity_poly.type
_entity_poly.pdbx_seq_one_letter_code
_entity_poly.pdbx_strand_id
1 'polypeptide(L)'
;MDRNLQYLSLVEVLFGYPIDGVVLAIGCDKTTPALLMAAATLDLPAICLSAGPMLNGYWRGERAGSGTIVWKARKLLAAGEIDEEEFIQLVADATASPGYCNTMGTANTMNSLAEGLGMSLPGCAAIPAPLSERGEMAYRTGLRIVEMVEEDLTPSKIMTREAFENTIMLNSAIGGSTNAPIHINAVARHVGVDLDIQDWEKVGFDIPFLVNLQPAGGYLGEDYHRAGGVPAVMNALLGQGKTS
;
A
#
# COMPACT_ATOMS: atom_id res chain seq x y z
N MET A 1 -13.04 11.79 -3.79
CA MET A 1 -13.24 13.15 -3.23
C MET A 1 -12.35 13.36 -2.02
N ASP A 2 -12.34 12.42 -1.07
CA ASP A 2 -11.71 12.65 0.24
C ASP A 2 -10.18 12.68 0.25
N ARG A 3 -9.48 12.15 -0.75
CA ARG A 3 -8.00 12.16 -0.79
C ARG A 3 -7.44 13.58 -0.61
N ASN A 4 -7.91 14.53 -1.41
CA ASN A 4 -7.42 15.90 -1.37
C ASN A 4 -7.94 16.65 -0.13
N LEU A 5 -9.12 16.28 0.39
CA LEU A 5 -9.65 16.86 1.62
C LEU A 5 -8.83 16.42 2.84
N GLN A 6 -8.53 15.13 2.96
CA GLN A 6 -7.65 14.57 4.01
C GLN A 6 -6.25 15.19 3.95
N TYR A 7 -5.71 15.35 2.73
CA TYR A 7 -4.46 16.06 2.50
C TYR A 7 -4.50 17.49 3.09
N LEU A 8 -5.52 18.29 2.73
CA LEU A 8 -5.66 19.66 3.23
C LEU A 8 -5.75 19.68 4.76
N SER A 9 -6.59 18.82 5.35
CA SER A 9 -6.73 18.72 6.81
C SER A 9 -5.39 18.43 7.49
N LEU A 10 -4.59 17.51 6.94
CA LEU A 10 -3.33 17.14 7.57
C LEU A 10 -2.25 18.23 7.40
N VAL A 11 -2.21 18.91 6.25
CA VAL A 11 -1.30 20.04 6.04
C VAL A 11 -1.53 21.13 7.10
N GLU A 12 -2.78 21.51 7.33
CA GLU A 12 -3.10 22.55 8.32
C GLU A 12 -2.74 22.13 9.75
N VAL A 13 -2.96 20.86 10.12
CA VAL A 13 -2.60 20.34 11.44
C VAL A 13 -1.08 20.34 11.63
N LEU A 14 -0.32 19.83 10.66
CA LEU A 14 1.12 19.73 10.79
C LEU A 14 1.82 21.10 10.72
N PHE A 15 1.29 22.03 9.91
CA PHE A 15 1.83 23.40 9.83
C PHE A 15 1.45 24.27 11.03
N GLY A 16 0.22 24.12 11.55
CA GLY A 16 -0.34 25.00 12.58
C GLY A 16 0.04 24.65 14.02
N TYR A 17 0.67 23.50 14.26
CA TYR A 17 1.01 23.00 15.59
C TYR A 17 2.51 22.70 15.73
N PRO A 18 3.08 22.70 16.95
CA PRO A 18 4.49 22.43 17.19
C PRO A 18 4.78 20.92 17.08
N ILE A 19 4.84 20.41 15.85
CA ILE A 19 5.10 19.01 15.52
C ILE A 19 6.41 18.94 14.73
N ASP A 20 7.43 18.30 15.29
CA ASP A 20 8.75 18.19 14.66
C ASP A 20 8.90 16.98 13.72
N GLY A 21 8.02 15.98 13.87
CA GLY A 21 7.96 14.81 12.99
C GLY A 21 6.65 14.04 13.16
N VAL A 22 6.31 13.21 12.18
CA VAL A 22 4.99 12.56 12.13
C VAL A 22 5.06 11.08 11.73
N VAL A 23 4.31 10.25 12.46
CA VAL A 23 3.96 8.88 12.03
C VAL A 23 2.63 8.93 11.28
N LEU A 24 2.67 8.57 10.00
CA LEU A 24 1.52 8.53 9.12
C LEU A 24 0.85 7.14 9.23
N ALA A 25 -0.23 7.05 10.01
CA ALA A 25 -1.03 5.84 10.08
C ALA A 25 -1.84 5.65 8.78
N ILE A 26 -1.34 4.79 7.90
CA ILE A 26 -1.89 4.53 6.56
C ILE A 26 -2.62 3.18 6.52
N GLY A 27 -3.49 2.98 5.53
CA GLY A 27 -4.24 1.73 5.43
C GLY A 27 -5.20 1.71 4.25
N CYS A 28 -6.43 2.16 4.46
CA CYS A 28 -7.46 2.17 3.43
C CYS A 28 -7.02 2.98 2.19
N ASP A 29 -7.48 2.56 1.01
CA ASP A 29 -7.14 3.04 -0.33
C ASP A 29 -6.54 4.45 -0.46
N LYS A 30 -7.23 5.46 0.08
CA LYS A 30 -6.92 6.88 -0.17
C LYS A 30 -6.15 7.54 0.97
N THR A 31 -6.01 6.89 2.13
CA THR A 31 -5.28 7.46 3.26
C THR A 31 -3.79 7.54 2.93
N THR A 32 -3.20 6.46 2.41
CA THR A 32 -1.77 6.42 2.05
C THR A 32 -1.33 7.59 1.16
N PRO A 33 -1.92 7.81 -0.04
CA PRO A 33 -1.51 8.93 -0.88
C PRO A 33 -1.85 10.30 -0.26
N ALA A 34 -2.98 10.45 0.44
CA ALA A 34 -3.32 11.73 1.07
C ALA A 34 -2.30 12.16 2.12
N LEU A 35 -1.87 11.21 2.95
CA LEU A 35 -0.92 11.44 4.03
C LEU A 35 0.50 11.67 3.48
N LEU A 36 0.91 10.91 2.46
CA LEU A 36 2.19 11.13 1.76
C LEU A 36 2.23 12.49 1.06
N MET A 37 1.15 12.91 0.40
CA MET A 37 1.06 14.25 -0.22
C MET A 37 1.25 15.37 0.82
N ALA A 38 0.67 15.22 2.02
CA ALA A 38 0.77 16.23 3.07
C ALA A 38 2.18 16.30 3.65
N ALA A 39 2.78 15.13 3.95
CA ALA A 39 4.16 15.05 4.40
C ALA A 39 5.14 15.62 3.35
N ALA A 40 4.96 15.30 2.08
CA ALA A 40 5.75 15.86 0.98
C ALA A 40 5.63 17.39 0.88
N THR A 41 4.46 17.96 1.18
CA THR A 41 4.22 19.41 1.06
C THR A 41 4.90 20.21 2.17
N LEU A 42 4.90 19.66 3.40
CA LEU A 42 5.51 20.34 4.55
C LEU A 42 6.97 19.98 4.75
N ASP A 43 7.39 18.85 4.20
CA ASP A 43 8.75 18.35 4.22
C ASP A 43 9.36 18.23 5.63
N LEU A 44 8.51 17.90 6.62
CA LEU A 44 8.94 17.53 7.97
C LEU A 44 9.25 16.03 8.03
N PRO A 45 10.19 15.57 8.88
CA PRO A 45 10.47 14.15 9.08
C PRO A 45 9.18 13.33 9.25
N ALA A 46 8.99 12.34 8.38
CA ALA A 46 7.75 11.59 8.32
C ALA A 46 7.99 10.12 7.98
N ILE A 47 7.26 9.23 8.64
CA ILE A 47 7.33 7.78 8.38
C ILE A 47 5.93 7.16 8.36
N CYS A 48 5.68 6.26 7.42
CA CYS A 48 4.44 5.53 7.26
C CYS A 48 4.39 4.28 8.14
N LEU A 49 3.25 4.08 8.79
CA LEU A 49 2.87 2.85 9.48
C LEU A 49 1.63 2.27 8.82
N SER A 50 1.79 1.14 8.13
CA SER A 50 0.65 0.41 7.58
C SER A 50 -0.20 -0.21 8.68
N ALA A 51 -1.52 -0.15 8.53
CA ALA A 51 -2.46 -0.89 9.37
C ALA A 51 -2.40 -2.41 9.12
N GLY A 52 -2.08 -2.83 7.89
CA GLY A 52 -2.05 -4.22 7.45
C GLY A 52 -3.35 -4.75 6.81
N PRO A 53 -3.25 -5.77 5.93
CA PRO A 53 -4.43 -6.41 5.34
C PRO A 53 -5.20 -7.24 6.37
N MET A 54 -6.46 -7.51 6.06
CA MET A 54 -7.25 -8.54 6.76
C MET A 54 -6.64 -9.93 6.57
N LEU A 55 -7.00 -10.85 7.46
CA LEU A 55 -6.76 -12.29 7.28
C LEU A 55 -7.55 -12.83 6.07
N ASN A 56 -7.18 -14.02 5.63
CA ASN A 56 -7.82 -14.70 4.51
C ASN A 56 -9.25 -15.11 4.89
N GLY A 57 -10.21 -14.73 4.05
CA GLY A 57 -11.56 -15.27 4.09
C GLY A 57 -11.66 -16.57 3.31
N TYR A 58 -12.66 -17.40 3.61
CA TYR A 58 -12.89 -18.67 2.94
C TYR A 58 -14.36 -18.87 2.64
N TRP A 59 -14.68 -19.38 1.45
CA TRP A 59 -16.02 -19.79 1.07
C TRP A 59 -15.97 -21.11 0.30
N ARG A 60 -16.76 -22.10 0.74
CA ARG A 60 -16.77 -23.47 0.18
C ARG A 60 -15.37 -24.10 0.06
N GLY A 61 -14.49 -23.80 1.01
CA GLY A 61 -13.10 -24.29 1.03
C GLY A 61 -12.14 -23.55 0.11
N GLU A 62 -12.60 -22.55 -0.65
CA GLU A 62 -11.76 -21.69 -1.49
C GLU A 62 -11.46 -20.36 -0.80
N ARG A 63 -10.31 -19.76 -1.10
CA ARG A 63 -9.94 -18.43 -0.62
C ARG A 63 -10.89 -17.36 -1.20
N ALA A 64 -11.51 -16.58 -0.33
CA ALA A 64 -12.40 -15.49 -0.66
C ALA A 64 -11.72 -14.14 -0.36
N GLY A 65 -11.21 -13.48 -1.39
CA GLY A 65 -10.54 -12.19 -1.27
C GLY A 65 -11.51 -11.01 -1.23
N SER A 66 -11.29 -10.09 -0.30
CA SER A 66 -12.07 -8.86 -0.20
C SER A 66 -11.96 -8.03 -1.49
N GLY A 67 -13.08 -7.45 -1.93
CA GLY A 67 -13.22 -6.78 -3.23
C GLY A 67 -13.50 -7.75 -4.38
N THR A 68 -12.62 -8.71 -4.64
CA THR A 68 -12.77 -9.69 -5.74
C THR A 68 -14.01 -10.57 -5.56
N ILE A 69 -14.30 -10.96 -4.31
CA ILE A 69 -15.44 -11.80 -3.97
C ILE A 69 -16.78 -11.17 -4.34
N VAL A 70 -16.92 -9.84 -4.22
CA VAL A 70 -18.16 -9.12 -4.55
C VAL A 70 -18.47 -9.26 -6.04
N TRP A 71 -17.45 -9.22 -6.89
CA TRP A 71 -17.61 -9.45 -8.33
C TRP A 71 -18.03 -10.88 -8.65
N LYS A 72 -17.47 -11.89 -7.93
CA LYS A 72 -17.89 -13.29 -8.06
C LYS A 72 -19.34 -13.47 -7.58
N ALA A 73 -19.68 -12.92 -6.42
CA ALA A 73 -21.02 -12.93 -5.82
C ALA A 73 -22.07 -12.38 -6.78
N ARG A 74 -21.80 -11.22 -7.39
CA ARG A 74 -22.72 -10.57 -8.34
C ARG A 74 -22.99 -11.44 -9.56
N LYS A 75 -21.98 -12.16 -10.05
CA LYS A 75 -22.15 -13.08 -11.19
C LYS A 75 -23.01 -14.29 -10.80
N LEU A 76 -22.76 -14.89 -9.65
CA LEU A 76 -23.52 -16.03 -9.15
C LEU A 76 -24.98 -15.66 -8.88
N LEU A 77 -25.22 -14.50 -8.26
CA LEU A 77 -26.57 -14.00 -8.00
C LEU A 77 -27.33 -13.73 -9.31
N ALA A 78 -26.67 -13.09 -10.28
CA ALA A 78 -27.26 -12.85 -11.59
C ALA A 78 -27.56 -14.16 -12.37
N ALA A 79 -26.80 -15.21 -12.12
CA ALA A 79 -27.02 -16.55 -12.68
C ALA A 79 -28.10 -17.35 -11.92
N GLY A 80 -28.58 -16.87 -10.77
CA GLY A 80 -29.50 -17.60 -9.89
C GLY A 80 -28.87 -18.78 -9.16
N GLU A 81 -27.54 -18.82 -9.07
CA GLU A 81 -26.79 -19.90 -8.39
C GLU A 81 -26.70 -19.69 -6.87
N ILE A 82 -26.89 -18.45 -6.42
CA ILE A 82 -26.99 -18.05 -5.01
C ILE A 82 -28.17 -17.09 -4.87
N ASP A 83 -28.72 -16.96 -3.66
CA ASP A 83 -29.72 -15.94 -3.32
C ASP A 83 -29.08 -14.70 -2.66
N GLU A 84 -29.91 -13.73 -2.29
CA GLU A 84 -29.45 -12.50 -1.64
C GLU A 84 -28.83 -12.75 -0.25
N GLU A 85 -29.31 -13.76 0.47
CA GLU A 85 -28.80 -14.11 1.81
C GLU A 85 -27.40 -14.72 1.69
N GLU A 86 -27.21 -15.67 0.77
CA GLU A 86 -25.91 -16.25 0.47
C GLU A 86 -24.95 -15.20 -0.11
N PHE A 87 -25.44 -14.23 -0.90
CA PHE A 87 -24.63 -13.08 -1.33
C PHE A 87 -24.08 -12.29 -0.15
N ILE A 88 -24.93 -11.94 0.82
CA ILE A 88 -24.51 -11.18 2.01
C ILE A 88 -23.52 -11.98 2.83
N GLN A 89 -23.81 -13.27 3.07
CA GLN A 89 -22.94 -14.16 3.84
C GLN A 89 -21.56 -14.29 3.20
N LEU A 90 -21.49 -14.48 1.88
CA LEU A 90 -20.24 -14.57 1.13
C LEU A 90 -19.37 -13.31 1.26
N VAL A 91 -19.96 -12.12 1.20
CA VAL A 91 -19.24 -10.85 1.37
C VAL A 91 -18.77 -10.66 2.81
N ALA A 92 -19.58 -11.08 3.79
CA ALA A 92 -19.21 -11.05 5.20
C ALA A 92 -18.05 -12.03 5.50
N ASP A 93 -18.10 -13.26 5.00
CA ASP A 93 -17.08 -14.30 5.21
C ASP A 93 -15.72 -13.91 4.61
N ALA A 94 -15.71 -13.09 3.55
CA ALA A 94 -14.49 -12.54 2.98
C ALA A 94 -13.85 -11.42 3.82
N THR A 95 -14.58 -10.91 4.82
CA THR A 95 -14.17 -9.84 5.74
C THR A 95 -13.87 -10.46 7.11
N ALA A 96 -12.80 -11.26 7.17
CA ALA A 96 -12.56 -12.18 8.30
C ALA A 96 -11.94 -11.53 9.56
N SER A 97 -11.39 -10.31 9.47
CA SER A 97 -10.71 -9.65 10.59
C SER A 97 -10.68 -8.12 10.41
N PRO A 98 -10.21 -7.36 11.40
CA PRO A 98 -9.74 -5.99 11.17
C PRO A 98 -8.61 -5.96 10.12
N GLY A 99 -8.49 -4.83 9.42
CA GLY A 99 -7.51 -4.59 8.35
C GLY A 99 -8.15 -4.05 7.08
N TYR A 100 -7.33 -3.74 6.08
CA TYR A 100 -7.81 -3.37 4.74
C TYR A 100 -7.92 -4.58 3.81
N CYS A 101 -8.37 -4.39 2.56
CA CYS A 101 -8.56 -5.46 1.58
C CYS A 101 -7.33 -6.38 1.46
N ASN A 102 -7.53 -7.69 1.61
CA ASN A 102 -6.48 -8.72 1.58
C ASN A 102 -6.09 -9.20 0.17
N THR A 103 -6.57 -8.51 -0.86
CA THR A 103 -6.19 -8.68 -2.27
C THR A 103 -5.17 -7.62 -2.67
N MET A 104 -4.58 -7.70 -3.87
CA MET A 104 -3.72 -6.67 -4.46
C MET A 104 -4.60 -5.54 -5.03
N GLY A 105 -5.55 -5.09 -4.21
CA GLY A 105 -6.32 -3.88 -4.45
C GLY A 105 -5.52 -2.64 -4.08
N THR A 106 -6.14 -1.48 -4.22
CA THR A 106 -5.46 -0.19 -4.02
C THR A 106 -4.82 -0.04 -2.65
N ALA A 107 -5.47 -0.47 -1.56
CA ALA A 107 -4.89 -0.43 -0.23
C ALA A 107 -3.55 -1.18 -0.17
N ASN A 108 -3.53 -2.47 -0.52
CA ASN A 108 -2.31 -3.28 -0.45
C ASN A 108 -1.23 -2.79 -1.41
N THR A 109 -1.61 -2.34 -2.61
CA THR A 109 -0.71 -1.66 -3.55
C THR A 109 -0.09 -0.42 -2.92
N MET A 110 -0.89 0.56 -2.49
CA MET A 110 -0.36 1.83 -1.99
C MET A 110 0.48 1.68 -0.73
N ASN A 111 0.15 0.73 0.16
CA ASN A 111 1.00 0.43 1.32
C ASN A 111 2.32 -0.20 0.88
N SER A 112 2.31 -1.09 -0.13
CA SER A 112 3.55 -1.64 -0.71
C SER A 112 4.40 -0.57 -1.38
N LEU A 113 3.77 0.39 -2.07
CA LEU A 113 4.47 1.49 -2.73
C LEU A 113 5.01 2.52 -1.73
N ALA A 114 4.36 2.73 -0.58
CA ALA A 114 4.93 3.55 0.49
C ALA A 114 6.25 2.94 1.02
N GLU A 115 6.31 1.61 1.12
CA GLU A 115 7.54 0.90 1.46
C GLU A 115 8.58 0.96 0.33
N GLY A 116 8.16 0.79 -0.92
CA GLY A 116 9.03 0.91 -2.11
C GLY A 116 9.64 2.31 -2.30
N LEU A 117 8.91 3.36 -1.90
CA LEU A 117 9.43 4.74 -1.85
C LEU A 117 10.45 4.96 -0.72
N GLY A 118 10.61 4.01 0.21
CA GLY A 118 11.42 4.17 1.42
C GLY A 118 10.73 4.93 2.55
N MET A 119 9.42 5.17 2.45
CA MET A 119 8.66 5.94 3.44
C MET A 119 8.15 5.09 4.61
N SER A 120 8.41 3.79 4.65
CA SER A 120 8.14 2.93 5.81
C SER A 120 9.30 1.96 6.05
N LEU A 121 9.39 1.41 7.26
CA LEU A 121 10.37 0.36 7.57
C LEU A 121 10.17 -0.89 6.67
N PRO A 122 11.25 -1.60 6.30
CA PRO A 122 11.14 -2.84 5.52
C PRO A 122 10.23 -3.88 6.19
N GLY A 123 9.35 -4.49 5.40
CA GLY A 123 8.33 -5.43 5.83
C GLY A 123 7.05 -4.80 6.36
N CYS A 124 6.98 -3.47 6.50
CA CYS A 124 5.83 -2.79 7.10
C CYS A 124 4.54 -2.96 6.29
N ALA A 125 4.58 -3.04 4.95
CA ALA A 125 3.37 -3.06 4.14
C ALA A 125 2.53 -4.32 4.34
N ALA A 126 3.16 -5.50 4.34
CA ALA A 126 2.45 -6.76 4.15
C ALA A 126 1.91 -7.41 5.43
N ILE A 127 2.44 -7.08 6.61
CA ILE A 127 2.05 -7.73 7.89
C ILE A 127 0.54 -7.60 8.11
N PRO A 128 -0.24 -8.70 8.18
CA PRO A 128 -1.67 -8.64 8.45
C PRO A 128 -1.98 -7.93 9.77
N ALA A 129 -3.06 -7.15 9.78
CA ALA A 129 -3.38 -6.27 10.91
C ALA A 129 -3.49 -6.98 12.27
N PRO A 130 -4.05 -8.20 12.38
CA PRO A 130 -4.18 -8.87 13.67
C PRO A 130 -2.89 -9.55 14.19
N LEU A 131 -1.82 -9.64 13.40
CA LEU A 131 -0.59 -10.30 13.84
C LEU A 131 0.17 -9.43 14.85
N SER A 132 0.79 -10.06 15.85
CA SER A 132 1.61 -9.37 16.85
C SER A 132 2.78 -8.59 16.24
N GLU A 133 3.30 -9.07 15.11
CA GLU A 133 4.34 -8.40 14.31
C GLU A 133 3.95 -6.96 13.92
N ARG A 134 2.64 -6.67 13.77
CA ARG A 134 2.16 -5.31 13.48
C ARG A 134 2.41 -4.37 14.65
N GLY A 135 2.21 -4.85 15.88
CA GLY A 135 2.51 -4.10 17.10
C GLY A 135 4.01 -3.84 17.28
N GLU A 136 4.84 -4.85 16.98
CA GLU A 136 6.31 -4.69 16.98
C GLU A 136 6.76 -3.67 15.94
N MET A 137 6.21 -3.74 14.72
CA MET A 137 6.50 -2.77 13.65
C MET A 137 6.09 -1.34 14.05
N ALA A 138 4.93 -1.18 14.69
CA ALA A 138 4.47 0.11 15.21
C ALA A 138 5.44 0.68 16.26
N TYR A 139 5.90 -0.16 17.20
CA TYR A 139 6.89 0.25 18.20
C TYR A 139 8.21 0.69 17.55
N ARG A 140 8.74 -0.10 16.61
CA ARG A 140 9.97 0.26 15.86
C ARG A 140 9.82 1.54 15.04
N THR A 141 8.64 1.75 14.44
CA THR A 141 8.33 2.97 13.70
C THR A 141 8.34 4.19 14.62
N GLY A 142 7.81 4.06 15.84
CA GLY A 142 7.84 5.10 16.87
C GLY A 142 9.26 5.45 17.35
N LEU A 143 10.15 4.46 17.46
CA LEU A 143 11.57 4.73 17.72
C LEU A 143 12.23 5.43 16.53
N ARG A 144 12.00 4.93 15.32
CA ARG A 144 12.64 5.46 14.11
C ARG A 144 12.27 6.91 13.82
N ILE A 145 11.02 7.31 14.03
CA ILE A 145 10.63 8.71 13.74
C ILE A 145 11.38 9.71 14.62
N VAL A 146 11.72 9.36 15.86
CA VAL A 146 12.51 10.22 16.75
C VAL A 146 13.92 10.42 16.19
N GLU A 147 14.57 9.33 15.78
CA GLU A 147 15.87 9.38 15.12
C GLU A 147 15.83 10.21 13.82
N MET A 148 14.77 10.06 13.03
CA MET A 148 14.59 10.84 11.80
C MET A 148 14.47 12.35 12.07
N VAL A 149 13.88 12.75 13.21
CA VAL A 149 13.84 14.17 13.62
C VAL A 149 15.23 14.65 13.99
N GLU A 150 16.01 13.87 14.73
CA GLU A 150 17.39 14.22 15.10
C GLU A 150 18.32 14.30 13.88
N GLU A 151 18.10 13.45 12.87
CA GLU A 151 18.83 13.40 11.61
C GLU A 151 18.38 14.45 10.58
N ASP A 152 17.26 15.16 10.85
CA ASP A 152 16.55 15.98 9.86
C ASP A 152 16.22 15.18 8.58
N LEU A 153 15.85 13.90 8.70
CA LEU A 153 15.57 13.04 7.55
C LEU A 153 14.16 13.31 7.01
N THR A 154 14.07 14.21 6.04
CA THR A 154 12.81 14.69 5.45
C THR A 154 12.33 13.86 4.24
N PRO A 155 11.02 13.90 3.92
CA PRO A 155 10.42 13.30 2.74
C PRO A 155 11.17 13.60 1.43
N SER A 156 11.63 14.83 1.22
CA SER A 156 12.38 15.23 0.01
C SER A 156 13.75 14.58 -0.12
N LYS A 157 14.36 14.18 1.00
CA LYS A 157 15.63 13.43 1.02
C LYS A 157 15.42 11.94 0.69
N ILE A 158 14.20 11.42 0.86
CA ILE A 158 13.85 10.01 0.63
C ILE A 158 13.21 9.81 -0.75
N MET A 159 12.17 10.59 -1.08
CA MET A 159 11.36 10.44 -2.29
C MET A 159 12.03 11.10 -3.50
N THR A 160 13.17 10.57 -3.90
CA THR A 160 13.90 11.00 -5.10
C THR A 160 13.26 10.45 -6.37
N ARG A 161 13.68 10.97 -7.54
CA ARG A 161 13.27 10.43 -8.86
C ARG A 161 13.50 8.91 -8.96
N GLU A 162 14.63 8.43 -8.48
CA GLU A 162 15.00 7.03 -8.44
C GLU A 162 14.06 6.20 -7.54
N ALA A 163 13.68 6.73 -6.36
CA ALA A 163 12.71 6.07 -5.49
C ALA A 163 11.33 5.93 -6.17
N PHE A 164 10.91 6.92 -6.94
CA PHE A 164 9.68 6.83 -7.75
C PHE A 164 9.78 5.80 -8.88
N GLU A 165 10.92 5.74 -9.57
CA GLU A 165 11.15 4.73 -10.62
C GLU A 165 11.16 3.30 -10.05
N ASN A 166 11.87 3.08 -8.95
CA ASN A 166 11.84 1.82 -8.19
C ASN A 166 10.42 1.43 -7.78
N THR A 167 9.60 2.42 -7.39
CA THR A 167 8.19 2.22 -7.03
C THR A 167 7.32 1.81 -8.22
N ILE A 168 7.57 2.36 -9.42
CA ILE A 168 6.88 1.95 -10.66
C ILE A 168 7.22 0.49 -10.99
N MET A 169 8.49 0.11 -10.86
CA MET A 169 8.92 -1.26 -11.09
C MET A 169 8.29 -2.21 -10.08
N LEU A 170 8.29 -1.85 -8.80
CA LEU A 170 7.61 -2.61 -7.75
C LEU A 170 6.13 -2.78 -8.08
N ASN A 171 5.42 -1.72 -8.47
CA ASN A 171 4.00 -1.81 -8.83
C ASN A 171 3.75 -2.83 -9.96
N SER A 172 4.63 -2.84 -10.96
CA SER A 172 4.54 -3.76 -12.09
C SER A 172 4.81 -5.21 -11.64
N ALA A 173 5.82 -5.41 -10.79
CA ALA A 173 6.17 -6.71 -10.25
C ALA A 173 5.08 -7.32 -9.35
N ILE A 174 4.38 -6.49 -8.57
CA ILE A 174 3.31 -6.96 -7.68
C ILE A 174 1.95 -7.06 -8.36
N GLY A 175 1.81 -6.61 -9.61
CA GLY A 175 0.52 -6.49 -10.29
C GLY A 175 -0.42 -5.50 -9.59
N GLY A 176 0.13 -4.35 -9.21
CA GLY A 176 -0.56 -3.35 -8.42
C GLY A 176 -1.73 -2.68 -9.14
N SER A 177 -2.61 -2.07 -8.35
CA SER A 177 -3.82 -1.37 -8.79
C SER A 177 -3.53 -0.27 -9.83
N THR A 178 -4.42 -0.14 -10.81
CA THR A 178 -4.40 0.95 -11.81
C THR A 178 -4.66 2.34 -11.21
N ASN A 179 -5.02 2.43 -9.93
CA ASN A 179 -5.06 3.70 -9.19
C ASN A 179 -3.66 4.21 -8.81
N ALA A 180 -2.63 3.35 -8.82
CA ALA A 180 -1.28 3.72 -8.39
C ALA A 180 -0.68 4.88 -9.21
N PRO A 181 -0.74 4.92 -10.56
CA PRO A 181 -0.26 6.06 -11.33
C PRO A 181 -0.86 7.40 -10.92
N ILE A 182 -2.17 7.43 -10.64
CA ILE A 182 -2.86 8.67 -10.22
C ILE A 182 -2.35 9.14 -8.84
N HIS A 183 -2.04 8.20 -7.96
CA HIS A 183 -1.63 8.47 -6.59
C HIS A 183 -0.15 8.84 -6.49
N ILE A 184 0.72 8.05 -7.10
CA ILE A 184 2.16 8.23 -7.04
C ILE A 184 2.59 9.49 -7.81
N ASN A 185 2.03 9.77 -8.99
CA ASN A 185 2.32 11.03 -9.68
C ASN A 185 1.80 12.24 -8.89
N ALA A 186 0.72 12.11 -8.12
CA ALA A 186 0.30 13.19 -7.22
C ALA A 186 1.34 13.42 -6.11
N VAL A 187 1.82 12.37 -5.46
CA VAL A 187 2.87 12.47 -4.43
C VAL A 187 4.15 13.08 -5.01
N ALA A 188 4.59 12.62 -6.19
CA ALA A 188 5.78 13.15 -6.89
C ALA A 188 5.68 14.67 -7.11
N ARG A 189 4.52 15.16 -7.57
CA ARG A 189 4.29 16.60 -7.76
C ARG A 189 4.34 17.40 -6.46
N HIS A 190 3.90 16.83 -5.34
CA HIS A 190 3.94 17.51 -4.04
C HIS A 190 5.36 17.62 -3.47
N VAL A 191 6.24 16.65 -3.74
CA VAL A 191 7.66 16.70 -3.34
C VAL A 191 8.55 17.41 -4.38
N GLY A 192 7.98 17.82 -5.52
CA GLY A 192 8.71 18.53 -6.58
C GLY A 192 9.54 17.63 -7.50
N VAL A 193 9.26 16.33 -7.54
CA VAL A 193 9.87 15.39 -8.49
C VAL A 193 9.05 15.36 -9.78
N ASP A 194 9.75 15.54 -10.91
CA ASP A 194 9.15 15.37 -12.24
C ASP A 194 8.91 13.87 -12.49
N LEU A 195 7.65 13.50 -12.69
CA LEU A 195 7.22 12.14 -12.94
C LEU A 195 5.98 12.14 -13.84
N ASP A 196 6.17 11.71 -15.08
CA ASP A 196 5.13 11.70 -16.09
C ASP A 196 4.38 10.37 -16.13
N ILE A 197 3.18 10.38 -16.71
CA ILE A 197 2.41 9.15 -16.87
C ILE A 197 3.12 8.16 -17.82
N GLN A 198 3.89 8.67 -18.78
CA GLN A 198 4.67 7.86 -19.72
C GLN A 198 5.82 7.13 -19.03
N ASP A 199 6.28 7.58 -17.86
CA ASP A 199 7.33 6.88 -17.12
C ASP A 199 6.85 5.49 -16.63
N TRP A 200 5.54 5.32 -16.41
CA TRP A 200 4.96 4.01 -16.07
C TRP A 200 5.12 2.98 -17.16
N GLU A 201 5.00 3.40 -18.41
CA GLU A 201 5.23 2.54 -19.57
C GLU A 201 6.73 2.30 -19.77
N LYS A 202 7.54 3.37 -19.79
CA LYS A 202 8.99 3.27 -20.02
C LYS A 202 9.72 2.41 -19.00
N VAL A 203 9.34 2.52 -17.72
CA VAL A 203 10.03 1.89 -16.60
C VAL A 203 9.35 0.59 -16.16
N GLY A 204 8.02 0.52 -16.25
CA GLY A 204 7.24 -0.59 -15.72
C GLY A 204 6.96 -1.72 -16.71
N PHE A 205 6.92 -1.47 -18.02
CA PHE A 205 6.38 -2.42 -19.00
C PHE A 205 7.13 -3.75 -19.08
N ASP A 206 8.47 -3.72 -19.05
CA ASP A 206 9.32 -4.91 -19.15
C ASP A 206 9.59 -5.60 -17.79
N ILE A 207 8.91 -5.16 -16.73
CA ILE A 207 9.04 -5.76 -15.41
C ILE A 207 8.14 -7.00 -15.32
N PRO A 208 8.70 -8.18 -14.99
CA PRO A 208 7.92 -9.41 -14.88
C PRO A 208 6.95 -9.31 -13.73
N PHE A 209 5.76 -9.86 -13.91
CA PHE A 209 4.81 -10.07 -12.85
C PHE A 209 5.27 -11.23 -11.94
N LEU A 210 5.57 -10.94 -10.67
CA LEU A 210 6.19 -11.87 -9.72
C LEU A 210 5.25 -12.37 -8.63
N VAL A 211 4.20 -11.61 -8.29
CA VAL A 211 3.38 -11.89 -7.11
C VAL A 211 2.08 -12.59 -7.48
N ASN A 212 1.93 -13.86 -7.09
CA ASN A 212 0.71 -14.64 -7.34
C ASN A 212 -0.40 -14.31 -6.32
N LEU A 213 -1.04 -13.15 -6.45
CA LEU A 213 -2.08 -12.68 -5.51
C LEU A 213 -3.32 -12.18 -6.25
N GLN A 214 -4.52 -12.43 -5.70
CA GLN A 214 -5.76 -11.96 -6.30
C GLN A 214 -5.76 -10.42 -6.47
N PRO A 215 -6.30 -9.85 -7.56
CA PRO A 215 -7.16 -10.50 -8.55
C PRO A 215 -6.41 -11.22 -9.69
N ALA A 216 -5.10 -11.03 -9.83
CA ALA A 216 -4.33 -11.62 -10.93
C ALA A 216 -3.88 -13.06 -10.65
N GLY A 217 -3.77 -13.44 -9.37
CA GLY A 217 -3.32 -14.75 -8.90
C GLY A 217 -4.31 -15.45 -7.98
N GLY A 218 -3.85 -16.50 -7.30
CA GLY A 218 -4.68 -17.39 -6.47
C GLY A 218 -4.58 -17.18 -4.95
N TYR A 219 -3.55 -16.49 -4.46
CA TYR A 219 -3.32 -16.29 -3.02
C TYR A 219 -3.81 -14.91 -2.53
N LEU A 220 -3.68 -14.66 -1.23
CA LEU A 220 -4.12 -13.44 -0.54
C LEU A 220 -3.02 -12.87 0.38
N GLY A 221 -3.32 -11.77 1.06
CA GLY A 221 -2.36 -10.95 1.82
C GLY A 221 -1.54 -11.71 2.86
N GLU A 222 -2.13 -12.69 3.56
CA GLU A 222 -1.38 -13.52 4.51
C GLU A 222 -0.27 -14.32 3.81
N ASP A 223 -0.58 -14.91 2.66
CA ASP A 223 0.37 -15.72 1.90
C ASP A 223 1.52 -14.83 1.37
N TYR A 224 1.21 -13.60 0.94
CA TYR A 224 2.22 -12.63 0.48
C TYR A 224 3.17 -12.20 1.60
N HIS A 225 2.65 -11.91 2.79
CA HIS A 225 3.48 -11.60 3.93
C HIS A 225 4.41 -12.77 4.31
N ARG A 226 3.88 -13.99 4.40
CA ARG A 226 4.66 -15.19 4.72
C ARG A 226 5.71 -15.53 3.65
N ALA A 227 5.46 -15.16 2.40
CA ALA A 227 6.41 -15.29 1.30
C ALA A 227 7.54 -14.23 1.33
N GLY A 228 7.52 -13.31 2.30
CA GLY A 228 8.53 -12.26 2.49
C GLY A 228 8.11 -10.87 2.02
N GLY A 229 6.86 -10.68 1.59
CA GLY A 229 6.26 -9.37 1.31
C GLY A 229 7.02 -8.54 0.28
N VAL A 230 6.98 -7.21 0.47
CA VAL A 230 7.69 -6.24 -0.38
C VAL A 230 9.20 -6.49 -0.41
N PRO A 231 9.89 -6.77 0.72
CA PRO A 231 11.34 -7.03 0.70
C PRO A 231 11.74 -8.18 -0.22
N ALA A 232 10.96 -9.27 -0.29
CA ALA A 232 11.23 -10.38 -1.19
C ALA A 232 11.13 -9.96 -2.67
N VAL A 233 10.14 -9.13 -3.02
CA VAL A 233 9.96 -8.63 -4.39
C VAL A 233 11.09 -7.68 -4.77
N MET A 234 11.43 -6.73 -3.90
CA MET A 234 12.52 -5.77 -4.13
C MET A 234 13.85 -6.51 -4.30
N ASN A 235 14.15 -7.50 -3.46
CA ASN A 235 15.36 -8.33 -3.61
C ASN A 235 15.40 -9.09 -4.94
N ALA A 236 14.26 -9.59 -5.43
CA ALA A 236 14.19 -10.25 -6.73
C ALA A 236 14.46 -9.29 -7.90
N LEU A 237 14.01 -8.04 -7.79
CA LEU A 237 14.29 -6.99 -8.79
C LEU A 237 15.76 -6.54 -8.75
N LEU A 238 16.33 -6.36 -7.56
CA LEU A 238 17.75 -6.05 -7.36
C LEU A 238 18.65 -7.14 -7.93
N GLY A 239 18.33 -8.41 -7.70
CA GLY A 239 19.08 -9.56 -8.23
C GLY A 239 19.10 -9.64 -9.76
N GLN A 240 18.16 -8.96 -10.44
CA GLN A 240 18.10 -8.85 -11.90
C GLN A 240 18.71 -7.54 -12.42
N GLY A 241 19.27 -6.69 -11.54
CA GLY A 241 19.79 -5.36 -11.89
C GLY A 241 18.70 -4.41 -12.40
N LYS A 242 17.44 -4.62 -11.99
CA LYS A 242 16.30 -3.82 -12.46
C LYS A 242 16.07 -2.59 -11.60
N THR A 243 16.28 -2.68 -10.30
CA THR A 243 16.19 -1.56 -9.35
C THR A 243 17.56 -1.23 -8.79
N SER A 244 17.71 -0.02 -8.24
CA SER A 244 18.90 0.46 -7.55
C SER A 244 18.71 0.58 -6.05
#